data_AF-A0A963H1A0-F1
#
_entry.id   AF-A0A963H1A0-F1
#
_cell.length_a   1.000
_cell.length_b   1.000
_cell.length_c   1.000
_cell.angle_alpha   90.00
_cell.angle_beta   90.00
_cell.angle_gamma   90.00
#
_symmetry.space_group_name_H-M   'P 1'
#
loop_
_entity.id
_entity.type
_entity.pdbx_description
1 polymer ?
#
loop_
_entity_poly.entity_id
_entity_poly.type
_entity_poly.pdbx_seq_one_letter_code
_entity_poly.pdbx_strand_id
1 'polypeptide(L)'
;MLPQFHVTKPSRCSINKSVLICTVILLLLGGCAATQPYGNFIQNPSPAFSQYSKVMADDVADQIGRLYPAATTQFNLRHNANDLFGQVLIDKLRSDGFAVLENTTPANSFLAAIHSPEDIGNTNSTPISEENIQYPGLALGYIIDQSG
;
A
#
# COMPACT_ATOMS: atom_id res chain seq x y z
N MET A 1 -5.13 74.36 -16.13
CA MET A 1 -4.95 73.13 -16.93
C MET A 1 -4.25 72.09 -16.07
N LEU A 2 -5.02 71.15 -15.49
CA LEU A 2 -4.52 69.93 -14.85
C LEU A 2 -5.39 68.78 -15.37
N PRO A 3 -4.82 67.68 -15.92
CA PRO A 3 -5.60 66.50 -16.26
C PRO A 3 -5.68 65.54 -15.05
N GLN A 4 -6.90 65.05 -14.82
CA GLN A 4 -7.23 64.02 -13.82
C GLN A 4 -6.70 62.65 -14.26
N PHE A 5 -5.96 61.97 -13.37
CA PHE A 5 -5.55 60.57 -13.56
C PHE A 5 -6.74 59.64 -13.30
N HIS A 6 -7.14 58.88 -14.33
CA HIS A 6 -8.17 57.87 -14.23
C HIS A 6 -7.56 56.56 -13.69
N VAL A 7 -7.98 56.14 -12.50
CA VAL A 7 -7.59 54.86 -11.89
C VAL A 7 -8.38 53.73 -12.53
N THR A 8 -7.72 52.84 -13.26
CA THR A 8 -8.35 51.63 -13.82
C THR A 8 -8.41 50.51 -12.78
N LYS A 9 -9.63 50.05 -12.50
CA LYS A 9 -9.98 48.94 -11.60
C LYS A 9 -9.51 47.58 -12.15
N PRO A 10 -8.80 46.74 -11.38
CA PRO A 10 -8.40 45.42 -11.82
C PRO A 10 -9.57 44.44 -11.69
N SER A 11 -10.12 43.98 -12.81
CA SER A 11 -11.13 42.92 -12.85
C SER A 11 -10.45 41.55 -12.90
N ARG A 12 -10.10 41.01 -11.72
CA ARG A 12 -9.81 39.57 -11.56
C ARG A 12 -11.14 38.81 -11.48
N CYS A 13 -11.54 38.05 -12.51
CA CYS A 13 -12.73 37.20 -12.37
C CYS A 13 -12.81 35.92 -13.20
N SER A 14 -11.71 35.43 -13.80
CA SER A 14 -11.76 34.16 -14.56
C SER A 14 -10.71 33.11 -14.17
N ILE A 15 -9.90 33.39 -13.14
CA ILE A 15 -8.90 32.43 -12.64
C ILE A 15 -9.51 31.53 -11.56
N ASN A 16 -10.45 32.04 -10.76
CA ASN A 16 -11.08 31.33 -9.66
C ASN A 16 -11.91 30.11 -10.11
N LYS A 17 -12.70 30.22 -11.18
CA LYS A 17 -13.53 29.10 -11.67
C LYS A 17 -12.69 27.98 -12.29
N SER A 18 -11.70 28.34 -13.11
CA SER A 18 -10.80 27.36 -13.73
C SER A 18 -9.93 26.66 -12.69
N VAL A 19 -9.41 27.40 -11.70
CA VAL A 19 -8.64 26.81 -10.60
C VAL A 19 -9.51 25.87 -9.76
N LEU A 20 -10.76 26.25 -9.46
CA LEU A 20 -11.68 25.39 -8.71
C LEU A 20 -11.98 24.08 -9.46
N ILE A 21 -12.23 24.15 -10.77
CA ILE A 21 -12.44 22.96 -11.61
C ILE A 21 -11.18 22.07 -11.63
N CYS A 22 -10.00 22.66 -11.82
CA CYS A 22 -8.74 21.92 -11.79
C CYS A 22 -8.51 21.23 -10.44
N THR A 23 -8.80 21.91 -9.31
CA THR A 23 -8.65 21.30 -7.97
C THR A 23 -9.61 20.14 -7.75
N VAL A 24 -10.85 20.23 -8.24
CA VAL A 24 -11.84 19.14 -8.12
C VAL A 24 -11.38 17.94 -8.94
N ILE A 25 -10.94 18.14 -10.19
CA ILE A 25 -10.42 17.06 -11.05
C ILE A 25 -9.22 16.38 -10.39
N LEU A 26 -8.28 17.14 -9.84
CA LEU A 26 -7.11 16.57 -9.14
C LEU A 26 -7.49 15.75 -7.90
N LEU A 27 -8.53 16.14 -7.14
CA LEU A 27 -9.05 15.33 -6.04
C LEU A 27 -9.72 14.04 -6.53
N LEU A 28 -10.45 14.08 -7.65
CA LEU A 28 -11.11 12.90 -8.22
C LEU A 28 -10.09 11.89 -8.79
N LEU A 29 -8.97 12.34 -9.36
CA LEU A 29 -7.91 11.46 -9.87
C LEU A 29 -7.07 10.82 -8.75
N GLY A 30 -6.99 11.45 -7.57
CA GLY A 30 -6.26 10.91 -6.42
C GLY A 30 -6.88 9.64 -5.80
N GLY A 31 -8.13 9.30 -6.15
CA GLY A 31 -8.81 8.12 -5.62
C GLY A 31 -8.31 6.78 -6.18
N CYS A 32 -7.66 6.76 -7.34
CA CYS A 32 -7.28 5.50 -8.00
C CYS A 32 -6.01 4.84 -7.44
N ALA A 33 -5.20 5.56 -6.66
CA ALA A 33 -3.96 5.03 -6.06
C ALA A 33 -4.04 4.88 -4.52
N ALA A 34 -5.10 5.40 -3.89
CA ALA A 34 -5.23 5.39 -2.43
C ALA A 34 -5.94 4.14 -1.88
N THR A 35 -6.52 3.30 -2.73
CA THR A 35 -7.18 2.07 -2.31
C THR A 35 -6.16 0.94 -2.19
N GLN A 36 -6.01 0.35 -0.99
CA GLN A 36 -5.18 -0.85 -0.81
C GLN A 36 -5.80 -1.99 -1.64
N PRO A 37 -5.13 -2.49 -2.70
CA PRO A 37 -5.75 -3.44 -3.62
C PRO A 37 -5.66 -4.89 -3.15
N TYR A 38 -5.07 -5.14 -1.97
CA TYR A 38 -4.83 -6.47 -1.41
C TYR A 38 -5.22 -6.50 0.07
N GLY A 39 -5.56 -7.69 0.57
CA GLY A 39 -5.93 -7.93 1.95
C GLY A 39 -7.34 -8.47 2.11
N ASN A 40 -7.87 -8.35 3.33
CA ASN A 40 -9.21 -8.79 3.68
C ASN A 40 -10.23 -7.64 3.63
N PHE A 41 -11.27 -7.78 2.83
CA PHE A 41 -12.34 -6.79 2.61
C PHE A 41 -13.66 -7.15 3.32
N ILE A 42 -13.68 -8.21 4.13
CA ILE A 42 -14.88 -8.63 4.86
C ILE A 42 -15.24 -7.59 5.92
N GLN A 43 -16.45 -7.04 5.78
CA GLN A 43 -17.01 -6.10 6.73
C GLN A 43 -17.85 -6.86 7.76
N ASN A 44 -17.65 -6.54 9.03
CA ASN A 44 -18.42 -7.09 10.15
C ASN A 44 -18.35 -8.63 10.26
N PRO A 45 -17.14 -9.19 10.50
CA PRO A 45 -16.93 -10.63 10.52
C PRO A 45 -17.78 -11.31 11.60
N SER A 46 -18.35 -12.48 11.27
CA SER A 46 -19.04 -13.32 12.25
C SER A 46 -18.07 -13.84 13.32
N PRO A 47 -18.55 -14.27 14.50
CA PRO A 47 -17.69 -14.89 15.51
C PRO A 47 -16.92 -16.13 15.02
N ALA A 48 -17.45 -16.84 14.01
CA ALA A 48 -16.82 -18.01 13.41
C ALA A 48 -15.74 -17.65 12.37
N PHE A 49 -15.59 -16.36 12.03
CA PHE A 49 -14.66 -15.90 11.00
C PHE A 49 -13.22 -16.34 11.26
N SER A 50 -12.75 -16.31 12.52
CA SER A 50 -11.40 -16.75 12.89
C SER A 50 -11.13 -18.21 12.50
N GLN A 51 -12.10 -19.10 12.67
CA GLN A 51 -11.98 -20.50 12.28
C GLN A 51 -11.93 -20.64 10.76
N TYR A 52 -12.77 -19.91 10.03
CA TYR A 52 -12.76 -19.93 8.57
C TYR A 52 -11.47 -19.37 7.98
N SER A 53 -10.97 -18.25 8.52
CA SER A 53 -9.68 -17.68 8.13
C SER A 53 -8.56 -18.68 8.29
N LYS A 54 -8.54 -19.44 9.39
CA LYS A 54 -7.53 -20.47 9.62
C LYS A 54 -7.62 -21.60 8.60
N VAL A 55 -8.79 -22.19 8.41
CA VAL A 55 -8.97 -23.31 7.45
C VAL A 55 -8.59 -22.87 6.04
N MET A 56 -9.03 -21.67 5.63
CA MET A 56 -8.69 -21.13 4.32
C MET A 56 -7.18 -20.88 4.16
N ALA A 57 -6.52 -20.35 5.20
CA ALA A 57 -5.07 -20.13 5.18
C ALA A 57 -4.29 -21.44 5.10
N ASP A 58 -4.71 -22.45 5.86
CA ASP A 58 -4.12 -23.79 5.82
C ASP A 58 -4.27 -24.42 4.42
N ASP A 59 -5.46 -24.34 3.82
CA ASP A 59 -5.72 -24.85 2.45
C ASP A 59 -4.87 -24.15 1.38
N VAL A 60 -4.71 -22.82 1.49
CA VAL A 60 -3.87 -22.04 0.58
C VAL A 60 -2.40 -22.41 0.74
N ALA A 61 -1.90 -22.56 1.96
CA ALA A 61 -0.53 -22.98 2.21
C ALA A 61 -0.26 -24.39 1.68
N ASP A 62 -1.19 -25.32 1.86
CA ASP A 62 -1.09 -26.68 1.31
C ASP A 62 -1.03 -26.67 -0.23
N GLN A 63 -1.81 -25.81 -0.89
CA GLN A 63 -1.74 -25.63 -2.34
C GLN A 63 -0.39 -25.04 -2.77
N ILE A 64 0.10 -24.04 -2.06
CA ILE A 64 1.43 -23.47 -2.30
C ILE A 64 2.51 -24.54 -2.15
N GLY A 65 2.43 -25.38 -1.11
CA GLY A 65 3.32 -26.52 -0.85
C GLY A 65 3.39 -27.56 -1.97
N ARG A 66 2.30 -27.71 -2.73
CA ARG A 66 2.25 -28.62 -3.90
C ARG A 66 2.87 -28.01 -5.15
N LEU A 67 2.82 -26.69 -5.28
CA LEU A 67 3.32 -25.97 -6.45
C LEU A 67 4.80 -25.58 -6.30
N TYR A 68 5.23 -25.30 -5.08
CA TYR A 68 6.54 -24.75 -4.79
C TYR A 68 7.24 -25.51 -3.67
N PRO A 69 8.52 -25.91 -3.86
CA PRO A 69 9.31 -26.53 -2.80
C PRO A 69 9.66 -25.53 -1.69
N ALA A 70 9.39 -25.88 -0.42
CA ALA A 70 9.51 -24.97 0.72
C ALA A 70 10.91 -24.39 0.95
N ALA A 71 11.94 -25.24 0.93
CA ALA A 71 13.31 -24.83 1.26
C ALA A 71 14.01 -23.97 0.20
N THR A 72 13.44 -23.86 -1.01
CA THR A 72 14.04 -23.11 -2.13
C THR A 72 13.16 -21.96 -2.59
N THR A 73 12.00 -21.78 -1.99
CA THR A 73 11.04 -20.76 -2.40
C THR A 73 10.94 -19.68 -1.33
N GLN A 74 11.21 -18.45 -1.74
CA GLN A 74 10.95 -17.26 -0.95
C GLN A 74 9.69 -16.58 -1.46
N PHE A 75 8.79 -16.20 -0.56
CA PHE A 75 7.63 -15.37 -0.85
C PHE A 75 7.82 -13.96 -0.30
N ASN A 76 7.56 -12.97 -1.15
CA ASN A 76 7.58 -11.56 -0.78
C ASN A 76 6.14 -11.04 -0.78
N LEU A 77 5.62 -10.68 0.39
CA LEU A 77 4.26 -10.18 0.50
C LEU A 77 4.12 -8.81 -0.13
N ARG A 78 3.13 -8.67 -1.01
CA ARG A 78 2.83 -7.41 -1.71
C ARG A 78 2.18 -6.35 -0.81
N HIS A 79 1.70 -6.74 0.36
CA HIS A 79 1.01 -5.86 1.30
C HIS A 79 1.27 -6.31 2.73
N ASN A 80 1.02 -5.42 3.68
CA ASN A 80 1.11 -5.74 5.10
C ASN A 80 -0.12 -6.57 5.52
N ALA A 81 0.12 -7.79 5.98
CA ALA A 81 -0.88 -8.77 6.36
C ALA A 81 -1.42 -8.51 7.77
N ASN A 82 -2.06 -7.36 8.01
CA ASN A 82 -2.61 -7.00 9.34
C ASN A 82 -3.96 -7.68 9.66
N ASP A 83 -4.42 -8.62 8.84
CA ASP A 83 -5.67 -9.35 9.03
C ASP A 83 -5.45 -10.78 9.55
N LEU A 84 -6.50 -11.37 10.13
CA LEU A 84 -6.45 -12.70 10.74
C LEU A 84 -6.04 -13.81 9.75
N PHE A 85 -6.49 -13.73 8.50
CA PHE A 85 -6.13 -14.72 7.48
C PHE A 85 -4.65 -14.59 7.12
N GLY A 86 -4.19 -13.36 6.87
CA GLY A 86 -2.81 -13.06 6.54
C GLY A 86 -1.80 -13.54 7.58
N GLN A 87 -2.06 -13.23 8.85
CA GLN A 87 -1.21 -13.67 9.96
C GLN A 87 -1.11 -15.21 10.01
N VAL A 88 -2.24 -15.91 9.94
CA VAL A 88 -2.26 -17.39 9.97
C VAL A 88 -1.57 -17.98 8.74
N LEU A 89 -1.75 -17.39 7.56
CA LEU A 89 -1.10 -17.85 6.33
C LEU A 89 0.43 -17.73 6.43
N ILE A 90 0.94 -16.61 6.96
CA ILE A 90 2.38 -16.40 7.14
C ILE A 90 2.96 -17.40 8.12
N ASP A 91 2.29 -17.59 9.26
CA ASP A 91 2.71 -18.54 10.29
C ASP A 91 2.78 -19.96 9.71
N LYS A 92 1.75 -20.34 8.95
CA LYS A 92 1.67 -21.64 8.30
C LYS A 92 2.78 -21.83 7.26
N LEU A 93 3.00 -20.87 6.37
CA LEU A 93 4.08 -20.92 5.37
C LEU A 93 5.46 -21.06 6.03
N ARG A 94 5.72 -20.31 7.11
CA ARG A 94 6.98 -20.43 7.86
C ARG A 94 7.11 -21.79 8.54
N SER A 95 6.04 -22.28 9.14
CA SER A 95 6.00 -23.61 9.76
C SER A 95 6.27 -24.72 8.73
N ASP A 96 5.83 -24.54 7.49
CA ASP A 96 6.04 -25.49 6.40
C ASP A 96 7.44 -25.35 5.76
N GLY A 97 8.24 -24.39 6.20
CA GLY A 97 9.64 -24.21 5.81
C GLY A 97 9.89 -23.20 4.70
N PHE A 98 8.88 -22.39 4.33
CA PHE A 98 9.05 -21.31 3.36
C PHE A 98 9.71 -20.08 3.98
N ALA A 99 10.53 -19.37 3.19
CA ALA A 99 11.00 -18.05 3.57
C ALA A 99 9.93 -17.00 3.20
N VAL A 100 9.43 -16.23 4.16
CA VAL A 100 8.41 -15.19 3.94
C VAL A 100 8.91 -13.82 4.37
N LEU A 101 9.03 -12.91 3.41
CA LEU A 101 9.36 -11.51 3.61
C LEU A 101 8.08 -10.67 3.67
N GLU A 102 7.87 -9.99 4.79
CA GLU A 102 6.70 -9.14 5.01
C GLU A 102 7.04 -7.68 4.73
N ASN A 103 6.18 -6.97 3.99
CA ASN A 103 6.38 -5.55 3.74
C ASN A 103 5.85 -4.76 4.95
N THR A 104 6.67 -4.62 5.98
CA THR A 104 6.39 -3.80 7.15
C THR A 104 6.64 -2.35 6.82
N THR A 105 5.84 -1.75 5.93
CA THR A 105 5.85 -0.28 5.79
C THR A 105 5.38 0.28 7.13
N PRO A 106 6.24 0.96 7.91
CA PRO A 106 5.82 1.50 9.18
C PRO A 106 4.75 2.56 8.91
N ALA A 107 3.66 2.54 9.68
CA ALA A 107 2.54 3.49 9.60
C ALA A 107 2.97 4.95 9.87
N ASN A 108 4.25 5.17 10.19
CA ASN A 108 4.86 6.39 10.63
C ASN A 108 6.23 6.47 9.95
N SER A 109 6.26 7.10 8.78
CA SER A 109 7.47 7.44 8.01
C SER A 109 8.53 8.17 8.85
N PHE A 110 8.12 8.77 9.98
CA PHE A 110 9.01 9.40 10.95
C PHE A 110 9.92 8.40 11.69
N LEU A 111 9.46 7.19 12.02
CA LEU A 111 10.30 6.22 12.74
C LEU A 111 11.27 5.47 11.82
N ALA A 112 10.95 5.34 10.53
CA ALA A 112 11.87 4.82 9.52
C ALA A 112 13.13 5.70 9.38
N ALA A 113 13.01 7.00 9.62
CA ALA A 113 14.13 7.95 9.56
C ALA A 113 15.05 7.89 10.80
N ILE A 114 14.60 7.34 11.93
CA ILE A 114 15.36 7.31 13.19
C ILE A 114 16.28 6.09 13.28
N HIS A 115 16.01 5.01 12.54
CA HIS A 115 16.77 3.75 12.59
C HIS A 115 17.81 3.57 11.47
N SER A 116 18.11 4.62 10.69
CA SER A 116 19.22 4.57 9.73
C SER A 116 20.53 4.91 10.46
N PRO A 117 21.55 4.03 10.47
CA PRO A 117 22.87 4.41 10.95
C PRO A 117 23.37 5.59 10.10
N GLU A 118 23.90 6.62 10.77
CA GLU A 118 24.47 7.81 10.17
C GLU A 118 25.54 7.42 9.12
N ASP A 119 25.24 7.61 7.84
CA ASP A 119 26.25 7.84 6.81
C ASP A 119 26.02 9.23 6.22
N ILE A 120 26.95 10.12 6.52
CA ILE A 120 26.94 11.53 6.14
C ILE A 120 27.33 11.60 4.66
N GLY A 121 26.37 11.77 3.75
CA GLY A 121 26.74 11.86 2.34
C GLY A 121 25.63 12.10 1.33
N ASN A 122 25.26 13.37 1.18
CA ASN A 122 24.58 13.98 0.03
C ASN A 122 23.03 14.02 0.02
N THR A 123 22.56 15.25 -0.17
CA THR A 123 21.18 15.68 -0.36
C THR A 123 20.73 15.34 -1.77
N ASN A 124 19.71 14.51 -1.91
CA ASN A 124 18.69 14.53 -2.97
C ASN A 124 17.57 13.53 -2.63
N SER A 125 16.63 13.93 -1.77
CA SER A 125 15.43 13.16 -1.48
C SER A 125 14.42 13.28 -2.62
N THR A 126 14.69 12.61 -3.72
CA THR A 126 13.67 12.20 -4.69
C THR A 126 12.79 11.12 -4.05
N PRO A 127 11.47 11.13 -4.28
CA PRO A 127 10.59 10.10 -3.76
C PRO A 127 11.10 8.75 -4.29
N ILE A 128 11.36 7.82 -3.37
CA ILE A 128 11.65 6.41 -3.61
C ILE A 128 10.48 5.84 -4.41
N SER A 129 10.58 6.05 -5.72
CA SER A 129 9.85 5.34 -6.74
C SER A 129 10.38 3.93 -6.64
N GLU A 130 9.48 2.99 -6.33
CA GLU A 130 9.63 1.54 -6.42
C GLU A 130 10.92 1.14 -7.13
N GLU A 131 12.01 1.08 -6.36
CA GLU A 131 13.26 0.55 -6.87
C GLU A 131 12.94 -0.91 -7.15
N ASN A 132 13.02 -1.26 -8.43
CA ASN A 132 12.98 -2.62 -8.93
C ASN A 132 14.22 -3.36 -8.40
N ILE A 133 14.30 -3.53 -7.09
CA ILE A 133 15.12 -4.55 -6.47
C ILE A 133 14.37 -5.83 -6.76
N GLN A 134 14.84 -6.52 -7.79
CA GLN A 134 14.39 -7.85 -8.12
C GLN A 134 14.80 -8.77 -6.96
N TYR A 135 14.00 -8.76 -5.90
CA TYR A 135 14.11 -9.74 -4.83
C TYR A 135 13.93 -11.11 -5.49
N PRO A 136 14.82 -12.10 -5.23
CA PRO A 136 14.77 -13.41 -5.87
C PRO A 136 13.54 -14.27 -5.46
N GLY A 137 12.56 -13.67 -4.76
CA GLY A 137 11.37 -14.34 -4.24
C GLY A 137 10.11 -14.04 -5.06
N LEU A 138 9.17 -14.99 -5.02
CA LEU A 138 7.86 -14.91 -5.64
C LEU A 138 6.98 -13.89 -4.92
N ALA A 139 6.37 -12.97 -5.67
CA ALA A 139 5.43 -12.03 -5.09
C ALA A 139 4.14 -12.76 -4.67
N LEU A 140 3.78 -12.65 -3.39
CA LEU A 140 2.56 -13.22 -2.82
C LEU A 140 1.59 -12.10 -2.43
N GLY A 141 0.38 -12.16 -2.96
CA GLY A 141 -0.70 -11.23 -2.62
C GLY A 141 -2.03 -11.97 -2.66
N TYR A 142 -2.96 -11.55 -1.81
CA TYR A 142 -4.29 -12.14 -1.70
C TYR A 142 -5.34 -11.05 -1.57
N ILE A 143 -6.56 -11.40 -1.93
CA ILE A 143 -7.77 -10.58 -1.78
C ILE A 143 -8.82 -11.53 -1.22
N ILE A 144 -9.31 -11.24 -0.01
CA ILE A 144 -10.45 -11.96 0.56
C ILE A 144 -11.65 -11.04 0.46
N ASP A 145 -12.65 -11.47 -0.28
CA ASP A 145 -13.92 -10.75 -0.41
C ASP A 145 -15.07 -11.63 0.08
N GLN A 146 -16.13 -10.99 0.55
CA GLN A 146 -17.38 -11.66 0.85
C GLN A 146 -18.09 -11.96 -0.47
N SER A 147 -18.32 -13.24 -0.77
CA SER A 147 -19.28 -13.58 -1.82
C SER A 147 -20.68 -13.25 -1.29
N GLY A 148 -21.25 -12.18 -1.83
CA GLY A 148 -22.66 -11.80 -1.67
C GLY A 148 -23.53 -12.44 -2.72
#